data_AF-A0A6B3FG60-F1
#
_entry.id   AF-A0A6B3FG60-F1
#
_cell.length_a   1.000
_cell.length_b   1.000
_cell.length_c   1.000
_cell.angle_alpha   90.00
_cell.angle_beta   90.00
_cell.angle_gamma   90.00
#
_symmetry.space_group_name_H-M   'P 1'
#
loop_
_entity.id
_entity.type
_entity.pdbx_description
1 polymer ?
#
loop_
_entity_poly.entity_id
_entity_poly.type
_entity_poly.pdbx_seq_one_letter_code
_entity_poly.pdbx_strand_id
1 'polypeptide(L)'
;KNTINTMVDQLSSFAEQVTRVAREVGTEGQLGGQARVRDVDGTWRDLTESVNEMAGNLTRQVRAIAAVATAVTRGDLNLKIDVDAAGEIQVLQDNINTMIANLRDTTLANKEQDWLKGNLARISGLMQGRRDLDDVASLIMSELTPVVSAQHGAFFLAMAAGDSEEVGPDNGEAGAYELRMRGSYGYSAGSMPTSFRPGETLIGTAAEEKRTIQVDNVPPGYLKISSGLGEAPPAHVIVLPVLFEGKVLGVIELASFQPFTHIQRDFLNQLAEMIATSVNTISVNTKTEKLLEQSQELTEQLRDRSQELENRQKALQASNAELEEKAELLA
;
A
#
# COMPACT_ATOMS: atom_id res chain seq x y z
N LYS A 1 -2.06 18.51 -86.20
CA LYS A 1 -2.81 19.43 -85.27
C LYS A 1 -3.54 18.68 -84.16
N ASN A 2 -4.04 17.45 -84.38
CA ASN A 2 -4.79 16.72 -83.33
C ASN A 2 -3.93 16.24 -82.14
N THR A 3 -2.71 15.74 -82.36
CA THR A 3 -1.87 15.19 -81.28
C THR A 3 -1.44 16.22 -80.23
N ILE A 4 -1.18 17.46 -80.65
CA ILE A 4 -0.81 18.55 -79.72
C ILE A 4 -2.02 18.96 -78.87
N ASN A 5 -3.21 19.03 -79.47
CA ASN A 5 -4.45 19.33 -78.73
C ASN A 5 -4.73 18.25 -77.67
N THR A 6 -4.56 16.97 -78.02
CA THR A 6 -4.71 15.86 -77.05
C THR A 6 -3.72 15.95 -75.89
N MET A 7 -2.44 16.29 -76.15
CA MET A 7 -1.46 16.47 -75.07
C MET A 7 -1.77 17.67 -74.18
N VAL A 8 -2.30 18.77 -74.75
CA VAL A 8 -2.72 19.95 -73.98
C VAL A 8 -3.93 19.61 -73.09
N ASP A 9 -4.90 18.88 -73.61
CA ASP A 9 -6.08 18.46 -72.84
C ASP A 9 -5.69 17.51 -71.68
N GLN A 10 -4.76 16.58 -71.92
CA GLN A 10 -4.20 15.71 -70.88
C GLN A 10 -3.44 16.50 -69.80
N LEU A 11 -2.66 17.52 -70.18
CA LEU A 11 -1.96 18.39 -69.25
C LEU A 11 -2.94 19.17 -68.36
N SER A 12 -3.96 19.78 -68.97
CA SER A 12 -4.99 20.51 -68.23
C SER A 12 -5.74 19.60 -67.26
N SER A 13 -6.09 18.39 -67.69
CA SER A 13 -6.73 17.39 -66.84
C SER A 13 -5.81 16.97 -65.68
N PHE A 14 -4.54 16.68 -65.94
CA PHE A 14 -3.57 16.32 -64.89
C PHE A 14 -3.41 17.45 -63.87
N ALA A 15 -3.19 18.69 -64.31
CA ALA A 15 -3.01 19.84 -63.43
C ALA A 15 -4.23 20.05 -62.51
N GLU A 16 -5.44 19.91 -63.04
CA GLU A 16 -6.67 19.99 -62.26
C GLU A 16 -6.74 18.87 -61.19
N GLN A 17 -6.43 17.63 -61.57
CA GLN A 17 -6.49 16.48 -60.66
C GLN A 17 -5.46 16.59 -59.53
N VAL A 18 -4.21 16.94 -59.84
CA VAL A 18 -3.15 17.09 -58.83
C VAL A 18 -3.43 18.28 -57.91
N THR A 19 -3.89 19.41 -58.46
CA THR A 19 -4.27 20.57 -57.63
C THR A 19 -5.39 20.20 -56.66
N ARG A 20 -6.36 19.40 -57.11
CA ARG A 20 -7.44 18.92 -56.24
C ARG A 20 -6.91 17.99 -55.14
N VAL A 21 -6.11 16.98 -55.46
CA VAL A 21 -5.55 16.05 -54.45
C VAL A 21 -4.69 16.78 -53.43
N ALA A 22 -3.83 17.71 -53.89
CA ALA A 22 -3.01 18.53 -53.01
C ALA A 22 -3.86 19.36 -52.05
N ARG A 23 -4.97 19.94 -52.54
CA ARG A 23 -5.91 20.68 -51.71
C ARG A 23 -6.67 19.77 -50.73
N GLU A 24 -7.24 18.67 -51.21
CA GLU A 24 -8.02 17.73 -50.38
C GLU A 24 -7.16 17.12 -49.27
N VAL A 25 -6.02 16.51 -49.63
CA VAL A 25 -5.17 15.78 -48.67
C VAL A 25 -4.27 16.73 -47.88
N GLY A 26 -3.70 17.73 -48.53
CA GLY A 26 -2.70 18.62 -47.93
C GLY A 26 -3.29 19.81 -47.16
N THR A 27 -4.42 20.38 -47.62
CA THR A 27 -5.00 21.58 -47.00
C THR A 27 -6.27 21.27 -46.22
N GLU A 28 -7.18 20.48 -46.79
CA GLU A 28 -8.50 20.20 -46.19
C GLU A 28 -8.47 18.99 -45.24
N GLY A 29 -7.38 18.20 -45.25
CA GLY A 29 -7.23 17.02 -44.39
C GLY A 29 -8.17 15.86 -44.76
N GLN A 30 -8.77 15.89 -45.95
CA GLN A 30 -9.62 14.82 -46.46
C GLN A 30 -8.76 13.66 -46.98
N LEU A 31 -8.44 12.75 -46.07
CA LEU A 31 -7.57 11.60 -46.36
C LEU A 31 -8.25 10.59 -47.31
N GLY A 32 -7.55 10.16 -48.36
CA GLY A 32 -8.03 9.18 -49.35
C GLY A 32 -8.28 9.73 -50.76
N GLY A 33 -8.05 11.03 -50.99
CA GLY A 33 -8.10 11.63 -52.32
C GLY A 33 -7.04 11.03 -53.26
N GLN A 34 -7.43 10.73 -54.50
CA GLN A 34 -6.55 10.20 -55.55
C GLN A 34 -6.81 10.92 -56.87
N ALA A 35 -5.74 11.17 -57.62
CA ALA A 35 -5.79 11.73 -58.96
C ALA A 35 -6.18 10.64 -59.96
N ARG A 36 -7.18 10.93 -60.80
CA ARG A 36 -7.62 10.04 -61.88
C ARG A 36 -7.59 10.81 -63.19
N VAL A 37 -6.52 10.61 -63.96
CA VAL A 37 -6.36 11.19 -65.29
C VAL A 37 -6.61 10.09 -66.31
N ARG A 38 -7.46 10.34 -67.31
CA ARG A 38 -7.77 9.38 -68.38
C ARG A 38 -6.71 9.48 -69.48
N ASP A 39 -6.41 8.35 -70.11
CA ASP A 39 -5.60 8.25 -71.33
C ASP A 39 -4.17 8.82 -71.22
N VAL A 40 -3.55 8.76 -70.03
CA VAL A 40 -2.15 9.18 -69.83
C VAL A 40 -1.18 8.00 -69.87
N ASP A 41 -0.11 8.16 -70.64
CA ASP A 41 0.98 7.20 -70.80
C ASP A 41 2.34 7.87 -70.53
N GLY A 42 3.37 7.04 -70.30
CA GLY A 42 4.74 7.50 -70.04
C GLY A 42 4.82 8.39 -68.79
N THR A 43 5.58 9.48 -68.88
CA THR A 43 5.89 10.36 -67.75
C THR A 43 4.67 10.88 -66.99
N TRP A 44 3.54 11.11 -67.67
CA TRP A 44 2.32 11.61 -67.02
C TRP A 44 1.64 10.56 -66.13
N ARG A 45 1.74 9.29 -66.53
CA ARG A 45 1.30 8.17 -65.73
C ARG A 45 2.18 8.03 -64.50
N ASP A 46 3.50 8.05 -64.68
CA ASP A 46 4.47 7.91 -63.58
C ASP A 46 4.28 9.02 -62.52
N LEU A 47 4.03 10.26 -62.96
CA LEU A 47 3.73 11.38 -62.05
C LEU A 47 2.40 11.21 -61.31
N THR A 48 1.36 10.73 -62.00
CA THR A 48 0.04 10.46 -61.38
C THR A 48 0.15 9.35 -60.34
N GLU A 49 0.89 8.28 -60.65
CA GLU A 49 1.17 7.18 -59.73
C GLU A 49 1.97 7.67 -58.51
N SER A 50 3.00 8.50 -58.72
CA SER A 50 3.82 9.07 -57.63
C SER A 50 3.00 9.96 -56.68
N VAL A 51 2.13 10.84 -57.21
CA VAL A 51 1.23 11.67 -56.39
C VAL A 51 0.25 10.81 -55.59
N ASN A 52 -0.31 9.78 -56.23
CA ASN A 52 -1.24 8.86 -55.57
C ASN A 52 -0.54 8.01 -54.50
N GLU A 53 0.71 7.61 -54.71
CA GLU A 53 1.50 6.91 -53.71
C GLU A 53 1.77 7.81 -52.49
N MET A 54 2.21 9.05 -52.71
CA MET A 54 2.42 10.03 -51.64
C MET A 54 1.14 10.28 -50.84
N ALA A 55 0.03 10.60 -51.52
CA ALA A 55 -1.27 10.85 -50.89
C ALA A 55 -1.79 9.60 -50.15
N GLY A 56 -1.57 8.41 -50.73
CA GLY A 56 -1.94 7.13 -50.13
C GLY A 56 -1.14 6.81 -48.88
N ASN A 57 0.18 7.04 -48.90
CA ASN A 57 1.07 6.84 -47.75
C ASN A 57 0.68 7.76 -46.59
N LEU A 58 0.55 9.07 -46.85
CA LEU A 58 0.12 10.05 -45.85
C LEU A 58 -1.28 9.72 -45.29
N THR A 59 -2.21 9.32 -46.15
CA THR A 59 -3.55 8.91 -45.73
C THR A 59 -3.51 7.74 -44.75
N ARG A 60 -2.75 6.68 -45.06
CA ARG A 60 -2.68 5.50 -44.17
C ARG A 60 -1.99 5.84 -42.86
N GLN A 61 -0.88 6.57 -42.91
CA GLN A 61 -0.09 6.94 -41.74
C GLN A 61 -0.87 7.85 -40.78
N VAL A 62 -1.42 8.97 -41.28
CA VAL A 62 -2.17 9.92 -40.45
C VAL A 62 -3.45 9.28 -39.88
N ARG A 63 -4.14 8.44 -40.66
CA ARG A 63 -5.33 7.73 -40.19
C ARG A 63 -5.01 6.72 -39.09
N ALA A 64 -3.88 6.01 -39.17
CA ALA A 64 -3.43 5.10 -38.12
C ALA A 64 -3.12 5.86 -36.82
N ILE A 65 -2.41 6.99 -36.91
CA ILE A 65 -2.12 7.87 -35.77
C ILE A 65 -3.42 8.36 -35.12
N ALA A 66 -4.36 8.87 -35.91
CA ALA A 66 -5.64 9.39 -35.42
C ALA A 66 -6.48 8.30 -34.72
N ALA A 67 -6.48 7.07 -35.25
CA ALA A 67 -7.19 5.95 -34.66
C ALA A 67 -6.63 5.60 -33.27
N VAL A 68 -5.31 5.48 -33.14
CA VAL A 68 -4.66 5.17 -31.85
C VAL A 68 -4.83 6.33 -30.87
N ALA A 69 -4.64 7.58 -31.29
CA ALA A 69 -4.87 8.74 -30.45
C ALA A 69 -6.32 8.80 -29.92
N THR A 70 -7.30 8.43 -30.74
CA THR A 70 -8.71 8.33 -30.32
C THR A 70 -8.94 7.22 -29.30
N ALA A 71 -8.21 6.11 -29.39
CA ALA A 71 -8.31 5.04 -28.41
C ALA A 71 -7.68 5.43 -27.06
N VAL A 72 -6.55 6.13 -27.10
CA VAL A 72 -5.85 6.67 -25.91
C VAL A 72 -6.75 7.66 -25.16
N THR A 73 -7.48 8.54 -25.84
CA THR A 73 -8.43 9.45 -25.18
C THR A 73 -9.63 8.74 -24.55
N ARG A 74 -9.92 7.50 -24.97
CA ARG A 74 -10.92 6.62 -24.36
C ARG A 74 -10.33 5.72 -23.24
N GLY A 75 -9.05 5.87 -22.93
CA GLY A 75 -8.36 5.15 -21.87
C GLY A 75 -7.73 3.82 -22.30
N ASP A 76 -7.75 3.48 -23.59
CA ASP A 76 -7.06 2.28 -24.09
C ASP A 76 -5.59 2.61 -24.41
N LEU A 77 -4.71 2.27 -23.47
CA LEU A 77 -3.26 2.49 -23.56
C LEU A 77 -2.50 1.25 -24.03
N ASN A 78 -3.19 0.19 -24.49
CA ASN A 78 -2.55 -1.05 -24.94
C ASN A 78 -2.25 -1.05 -26.44
N LEU A 79 -2.78 -0.06 -27.17
CA LEU A 79 -2.57 0.07 -28.61
C LEU A 79 -1.27 0.83 -28.91
N LYS A 80 -0.64 0.44 -30.01
CA LYS A 80 0.50 1.15 -30.60
C LYS A 80 0.20 1.46 -32.06
N ILE A 81 0.78 2.55 -32.56
CA ILE A 81 0.77 2.85 -33.99
C ILE A 81 1.74 1.87 -34.65
N ASP A 82 1.21 1.10 -35.60
CA ASP A 82 1.95 0.08 -36.35
C ASP A 82 1.63 0.26 -37.84
N VAL A 83 2.32 1.22 -38.45
CA VAL A 83 2.24 1.52 -39.88
C VAL A 83 3.65 1.72 -40.42
N ASP A 84 3.86 1.34 -41.68
CA ASP A 84 5.13 1.57 -42.37
C ASP A 84 5.29 3.07 -42.65
N ALA A 85 6.33 3.66 -42.07
CA ALA A 85 6.63 5.08 -42.13
C ALA A 85 8.14 5.29 -42.16
N ALA A 86 8.56 6.39 -42.79
CA ALA A 86 9.96 6.77 -42.89
C ALA A 86 10.11 8.27 -42.58
N GLY A 87 11.33 8.69 -42.24
CA GLY A 87 11.66 10.09 -42.00
C GLY A 87 10.86 10.69 -40.84
N GLU A 88 10.34 11.90 -41.02
CA GLU A 88 9.64 12.65 -39.96
C GLU A 88 8.36 11.97 -39.48
N ILE A 89 7.66 11.23 -40.37
CA ILE A 89 6.45 10.51 -39.98
C ILE A 89 6.79 9.33 -39.06
N GLN A 90 7.90 8.65 -39.30
CA GLN A 90 8.38 7.60 -38.40
C GLN A 90 8.75 8.16 -37.04
N VAL A 91 9.48 9.29 -37.00
CA VAL A 91 9.82 9.97 -35.75
C VAL A 91 8.56 10.38 -34.97
N LEU A 92 7.53 10.88 -35.66
CA LEU A 92 6.24 11.22 -35.03
C LEU A 92 5.56 9.97 -34.44
N GLN A 93 5.52 8.88 -35.19
CA GLN A 93 4.98 7.60 -34.72
C GLN A 93 5.72 7.09 -33.47
N ASP A 94 7.06 7.12 -33.48
CA ASP A 94 7.89 6.67 -32.37
C ASP A 94 7.69 7.54 -31.12
N ASN A 95 7.60 8.87 -31.29
CA ASN A 95 7.32 9.79 -30.20
C ASN A 95 5.95 9.56 -29.57
N ILE A 96 4.91 9.35 -30.39
CA ILE A 96 3.56 9.06 -29.87
C ILE A 96 3.52 7.70 -29.18
N ASN A 97 4.14 6.67 -29.76
CA ASN A 97 4.24 5.35 -29.12
C ASN A 97 4.96 5.42 -27.77
N THR A 98 6.05 6.19 -27.69
CA THR A 98 6.78 6.44 -26.44
C THR A 98 5.92 7.17 -25.42
N MET A 99 5.15 8.19 -25.84
CA MET A 99 4.20 8.89 -24.98
C MET A 99 3.13 7.93 -24.43
N ILE A 100 2.55 7.06 -25.27
CA ILE A 100 1.53 6.09 -24.85
C ILE A 100 2.10 5.10 -23.83
N ALA A 101 3.31 4.58 -24.07
CA ALA A 101 3.99 3.70 -23.13
C ALA A 101 4.23 4.41 -21.78
N ASN A 102 4.78 5.63 -21.78
CA ASN A 102 5.00 6.40 -20.56
C ASN A 102 3.70 6.69 -19.80
N LEU A 103 2.62 7.03 -20.51
CA LEU A 103 1.30 7.24 -19.91
C LEU A 103 0.77 5.96 -19.28
N ARG A 104 0.91 4.81 -19.96
CA ARG A 104 0.48 3.50 -19.44
C ARG A 104 1.25 3.16 -18.17
N ASP A 105 2.57 3.27 -18.21
CA ASP A 105 3.43 2.88 -17.10
C ASP A 105 3.21 3.82 -15.90
N THR A 106 3.06 5.13 -16.14
CA THR A 106 2.69 6.10 -15.09
C THR A 106 1.30 5.83 -14.53
N THR A 107 0.33 5.44 -15.36
CA THR A 107 -1.03 5.11 -14.90
C THR A 107 -1.04 3.86 -14.03
N LEU A 108 -0.26 2.84 -14.40
CA LEU A 108 -0.09 1.63 -13.59
C LEU A 108 0.56 1.97 -12.26
N ALA A 109 1.70 2.67 -12.27
CA ALA A 109 2.39 3.09 -11.05
C ALA A 109 1.50 3.94 -10.13
N ASN A 110 0.72 4.87 -10.69
CA ASN A 110 -0.22 5.68 -9.92
C ASN A 110 -1.32 4.82 -9.27
N LYS A 111 -1.89 3.85 -9.99
CA LYS A 111 -2.88 2.93 -9.41
C LYS A 111 -2.30 2.12 -8.26
N GLU A 112 -1.06 1.64 -8.39
CA GLU A 112 -0.37 0.91 -7.34
C GLU A 112 -0.13 1.79 -6.11
N GLN A 113 0.31 3.04 -6.31
CA GLN A 113 0.47 4.01 -5.23
C GLN A 113 -0.86 4.39 -4.56
N ASP A 114 -1.91 4.59 -5.33
CA ASP A 114 -3.25 4.93 -4.81
C ASP A 114 -3.82 3.77 -3.99
N TRP A 115 -3.63 2.53 -4.45
CA TRP A 115 -3.99 1.34 -3.69
C TRP A 115 -3.22 1.31 -2.36
N LEU A 116 -1.90 1.53 -2.39
CA LEU A 116 -1.06 1.51 -1.19
C LEU A 116 -1.49 2.61 -0.20
N LYS A 117 -1.49 3.87 -0.63
CA LYS A 117 -1.83 5.03 0.21
C LYS A 117 -3.26 4.98 0.72
N GLY A 118 -4.21 4.57 -0.12
CA GLY A 118 -5.61 4.45 0.27
C GLY A 118 -5.82 3.40 1.36
N ASN A 119 -5.20 2.23 1.22
CA ASN A 119 -5.28 1.18 2.25
C ASN A 119 -4.55 1.59 3.54
N LEU A 120 -3.37 2.22 3.45
CA LEU A 120 -2.64 2.70 4.63
C LEU A 120 -3.43 3.75 5.40
N ALA A 121 -3.99 4.74 4.70
CA ALA A 121 -4.81 5.78 5.31
C ALA A 121 -6.05 5.20 5.99
N ARG A 122 -6.72 4.22 5.36
CA ARG A 122 -7.89 3.56 5.93
C ARG A 122 -7.55 2.83 7.23
N ILE A 123 -6.54 1.96 7.23
CA ILE A 123 -6.19 1.18 8.43
C ILE A 123 -5.59 2.07 9.52
N SER A 124 -4.77 3.06 9.16
CA SER A 124 -4.25 4.04 10.12
C SER A 124 -5.37 4.81 10.82
N GLY A 125 -6.37 5.28 10.07
CA GLY A 125 -7.55 5.96 10.64
C GLY A 125 -8.33 5.11 11.62
N LEU A 126 -8.36 3.79 11.43
CA LEU A 126 -9.04 2.85 12.33
C LEU A 126 -8.32 2.64 13.66
N MET A 127 -7.00 2.85 13.71
CA MET A 127 -6.20 2.78 14.94
C MET A 127 -6.23 4.08 15.75
N GLN A 128 -6.56 5.21 15.12
CA GLN A 128 -6.60 6.51 15.78
C GLN A 128 -7.71 6.58 16.84
N GLY A 129 -7.36 7.13 18.01
CA GLY A 129 -8.32 7.36 19.10
C GLY A 129 -8.64 6.12 19.94
N ARG A 130 -8.10 4.95 19.61
CA ARG A 130 -8.25 3.74 20.42
C ARG A 130 -7.28 3.75 21.59
N ARG A 131 -7.72 3.12 22.69
CA ARG A 131 -6.98 3.03 23.95
C ARG A 131 -6.75 1.59 24.42
N ASP A 132 -7.45 0.64 23.81
CA ASP A 132 -7.32 -0.77 24.12
C ASP A 132 -6.51 -1.47 23.02
N LEU A 133 -5.46 -2.16 23.42
CA LEU A 133 -4.57 -2.90 22.55
C LEU A 133 -5.23 -4.14 21.94
N ASP A 134 -6.12 -4.80 22.67
CA ASP A 134 -6.85 -5.99 22.18
C ASP A 134 -7.81 -5.64 21.06
N ASP A 135 -8.57 -4.55 21.25
CA ASP A 135 -9.47 -4.02 20.25
C ASP A 135 -8.71 -3.60 18.99
N VAL A 136 -7.57 -2.93 19.16
CA VAL A 136 -6.71 -2.53 18.05
C VAL A 136 -6.16 -3.74 17.32
N ALA A 137 -5.64 -4.72 18.04
CA ALA A 137 -5.06 -5.92 17.44
C ALA A 137 -6.10 -6.72 16.65
N SER A 138 -7.29 -6.91 17.21
CA SER A 138 -8.41 -7.57 16.55
C SER A 138 -8.87 -6.82 15.29
N LEU A 139 -8.99 -5.49 15.37
CA LEU A 139 -9.37 -4.66 14.24
C LEU A 139 -8.33 -4.70 13.12
N ILE A 140 -7.04 -4.57 13.44
CA ILE A 140 -5.96 -4.69 12.47
C ILE A 140 -6.09 -6.03 11.75
N MET A 141 -6.27 -7.15 12.46
CA MET A 141 -6.41 -8.46 11.82
C MET A 141 -7.66 -8.57 10.93
N SER A 142 -8.79 -7.99 11.34
CA SER A 142 -10.02 -8.00 10.52
C SER A 142 -9.90 -7.20 9.22
N GLU A 143 -9.07 -6.16 9.20
CA GLU A 143 -8.92 -5.27 8.04
C GLU A 143 -7.71 -5.63 7.17
N LEU A 144 -6.60 -5.98 7.80
CA LEU A 144 -5.35 -6.30 7.13
C LEU A 144 -5.45 -7.61 6.35
N THR A 145 -5.94 -8.67 6.99
CA THR A 145 -5.91 -10.02 6.44
C THR A 145 -6.65 -10.10 5.09
N PRO A 146 -7.87 -9.56 4.94
CA PRO A 146 -8.57 -9.56 3.65
C PRO A 146 -7.91 -8.66 2.60
N VAL A 147 -7.35 -7.50 2.98
CA VAL A 147 -6.73 -6.54 2.04
C VAL A 147 -5.57 -7.18 1.28
N VAL A 148 -4.79 -8.02 1.96
CA VAL A 148 -3.67 -8.74 1.34
C VAL A 148 -4.08 -10.12 0.80
N SER A 149 -5.39 -10.41 0.75
CA SER A 149 -5.93 -11.69 0.30
C SER A 149 -5.41 -12.90 1.07
N ALA A 150 -5.02 -12.71 2.34
CA ALA A 150 -4.72 -13.81 3.25
C ALA A 150 -6.02 -14.40 3.81
N GLN A 151 -5.99 -15.67 4.19
CA GLN A 151 -7.13 -16.38 4.79
C GLN A 151 -6.97 -16.55 6.29
N HIS A 152 -5.74 -16.39 6.78
CA HIS A 152 -5.39 -16.54 8.18
C HIS A 152 -4.43 -15.43 8.59
N GLY A 153 -4.64 -14.91 9.79
CA GLY A 153 -3.81 -13.87 10.37
C GLY A 153 -3.76 -13.98 11.89
N ALA A 154 -2.61 -13.70 12.47
CA ALA A 154 -2.44 -13.60 13.91
C ALA A 154 -1.51 -12.44 14.24
N PHE A 155 -1.87 -11.67 15.26
CA PHE A 155 -1.06 -10.59 15.79
C PHE A 155 -0.68 -10.89 17.24
N PHE A 156 0.62 -11.01 17.46
CA PHE A 156 1.24 -11.24 18.75
C PHE A 156 1.86 -9.95 19.25
N LEU A 157 1.54 -9.53 20.49
CA LEU A 157 2.22 -8.43 21.16
C LEU A 157 3.31 -8.96 22.08
N ALA A 158 4.45 -8.28 22.11
CA ALA A 158 5.54 -8.56 23.04
C ALA A 158 5.12 -8.07 24.43
N MET A 159 5.03 -8.97 25.40
CA MET A 159 4.64 -8.68 26.78
C MET A 159 5.81 -8.97 27.71
N ALA A 160 6.10 -8.09 28.67
CA ALA A 160 7.14 -8.37 29.67
C ALA A 160 6.83 -9.68 30.44
N ALA A 161 7.88 -10.46 30.74
CA ALA A 161 7.73 -11.75 31.40
C ALA A 161 7.13 -11.62 32.81
N GLY A 162 5.88 -12.07 32.99
CA GLY A 162 5.11 -11.97 34.24
C GLY A 162 3.62 -11.74 33.97
N ASP A 163 2.84 -11.45 35.01
CA ASP A 163 1.43 -10.99 34.91
C ASP A 163 1.31 -9.51 34.48
N SER A 164 2.36 -8.92 33.94
CA SER A 164 2.36 -7.53 33.48
C SER A 164 1.68 -7.37 32.11
N GLU A 165 0.75 -6.44 32.01
CA GLU A 165 0.16 -5.98 30.73
C GLU A 165 1.07 -5.01 29.96
N GLU A 166 2.35 -4.89 30.33
CA GLU A 166 3.29 -3.98 29.67
C GLU A 166 3.77 -4.54 28.33
N VAL A 167 3.72 -3.71 27.29
CA VAL A 167 4.19 -4.06 25.95
C VAL A 167 5.66 -3.68 25.78
N GLY A 168 6.45 -4.63 25.26
CA GLY A 168 7.85 -4.48 24.94
C GLY A 168 8.78 -5.29 25.87
N PRO A 169 10.06 -5.45 25.48
CA PRO A 169 11.06 -6.10 26.31
C PRO A 169 11.34 -5.28 27.57
N ASP A 170 11.43 -5.94 28.73
CA ASP A 170 11.87 -5.31 29.97
C ASP A 170 13.29 -4.73 29.79
N ASN A 171 13.57 -3.58 30.40
CA ASN A 171 14.75 -2.76 30.12
C ASN A 171 16.09 -3.37 30.61
N GLY A 172 16.14 -4.67 30.94
CA GLY A 172 17.28 -5.30 31.63
C GLY A 172 17.86 -6.57 30.99
N GLU A 173 17.08 -7.40 30.29
CA GLU A 173 17.58 -8.70 29.80
C GLU A 173 17.04 -9.06 28.40
N ALA A 174 17.96 -9.35 27.47
CA ALA A 174 17.63 -9.95 26.19
C ALA A 174 17.00 -11.34 26.42
N GLY A 175 15.68 -11.43 26.30
CA GLY A 175 14.91 -12.67 26.48
C GLY A 175 13.76 -12.61 27.49
N ALA A 176 13.54 -11.48 28.18
CA ALA A 176 12.51 -11.36 29.23
C ALA A 176 11.12 -10.89 28.69
N TYR A 177 10.69 -11.36 27.52
CA TYR A 177 9.34 -11.08 27.01
C TYR A 177 8.73 -12.30 26.32
N GLU A 178 7.41 -12.37 26.33
CA GLU A 178 6.60 -13.40 25.68
C GLU A 178 5.73 -12.76 24.60
N LEU A 179 5.71 -13.36 23.40
CA LEU A 179 4.83 -12.95 22.31
C LEU A 179 3.47 -13.60 22.54
N ARG A 180 2.46 -12.83 22.93
CA ARG A 180 1.09 -13.31 23.19
C ARG A 180 0.14 -12.84 22.11
N MET A 181 -0.70 -13.74 21.61
CA MET A 181 -1.72 -13.41 20.63
C MET A 181 -2.76 -12.45 21.25
N ARG A 182 -3.02 -11.33 20.56
CA ARG A 182 -4.02 -10.31 20.96
C ARG A 182 -5.04 -10.01 19.86
N GLY A 183 -4.76 -10.45 18.62
CA GLY A 183 -5.69 -10.37 17.50
C GLY A 183 -5.52 -11.57 16.58
N SER A 184 -6.61 -12.00 15.96
CA SER A 184 -6.56 -13.07 14.97
C SER A 184 -7.66 -12.96 13.92
N TYR A 185 -7.45 -13.61 12.77
CA TYR A 185 -8.40 -13.73 11.68
C TYR A 185 -8.35 -15.15 11.12
N GLY A 186 -9.50 -15.81 10.97
CA GLY A 186 -9.55 -17.18 10.45
C GLY A 186 -8.80 -18.19 11.32
N TYR A 187 -8.67 -17.92 12.62
CA TYR A 187 -7.92 -18.74 13.57
C TYR A 187 -8.82 -19.81 14.21
N SER A 188 -8.35 -21.05 14.25
CA SER A 188 -9.09 -22.15 14.89
C SER A 188 -8.67 -22.25 16.37
N ALA A 189 -9.55 -21.80 17.26
CA ALA A 189 -9.31 -21.85 18.70
C ALA A 189 -9.15 -23.32 19.16
N GLY A 190 -8.01 -23.63 19.80
CA GLY A 190 -7.75 -24.91 20.46
C GLY A 190 -6.68 -25.81 19.83
N SER A 191 -6.27 -25.58 18.58
CA SER A 191 -5.25 -26.41 17.90
C SER A 191 -3.85 -25.78 17.80
N MET A 192 -3.73 -24.46 17.99
CA MET A 192 -2.49 -23.73 17.76
C MET A 192 -2.07 -22.92 19.00
N PRO A 193 -0.78 -22.90 19.37
CA PRO A 193 -0.30 -22.15 20.53
C PRO A 193 -0.57 -20.65 20.39
N THR A 194 -0.95 -20.00 21.50
CA THR A 194 -1.25 -18.56 21.56
C THR A 194 -0.12 -17.73 22.16
N SER A 195 0.97 -18.37 22.57
CA SER A 195 2.16 -17.68 23.07
C SER A 195 3.46 -18.36 22.63
N PHE A 196 4.50 -17.54 22.42
CA PHE A 196 5.81 -17.96 21.94
C PHE A 196 6.92 -17.12 22.60
N ARG A 197 8.11 -17.69 22.76
CA ARG A 197 9.29 -16.94 23.19
C ARG A 197 10.09 -16.43 21.99
N PRO A 198 10.85 -15.33 22.14
CA PRO A 198 11.82 -14.91 21.14
C PRO A 198 12.79 -16.05 20.80
N GLY A 199 13.11 -16.20 19.52
CA GLY A 199 13.92 -17.30 18.98
C GLY A 199 13.19 -18.64 18.81
N GLU A 200 11.98 -18.80 19.36
CA GLU A 200 11.15 -20.00 19.15
C GLU A 200 10.18 -19.80 17.99
N THR A 201 10.08 -20.80 17.10
CA THR A 201 9.21 -20.78 15.91
C THR A 201 9.53 -19.64 14.94
N LEU A 202 8.87 -19.57 13.78
CA LEU A 202 9.08 -18.44 12.86
C LEU A 202 8.65 -17.10 13.46
N ILE A 203 7.66 -17.09 14.37
CA ILE A 203 7.19 -15.88 15.05
C ILE A 203 8.29 -15.32 15.96
N GLY A 204 8.87 -16.16 16.83
CA GLY A 204 9.95 -15.77 17.72
C GLY A 204 11.25 -15.47 16.99
N THR A 205 11.58 -16.21 15.92
CA THR A 205 12.75 -15.91 15.08
C THR A 205 12.61 -14.57 14.37
N ALA A 206 11.42 -14.23 13.83
CA ALA A 206 11.18 -12.93 13.20
C ALA A 206 11.35 -11.77 14.20
N ALA A 207 10.91 -11.97 15.45
CA ALA A 207 11.14 -11.02 16.54
C ALA A 207 12.65 -10.89 16.88
N GLU A 208 13.35 -12.00 17.05
CA GLU A 208 14.78 -12.00 17.44
C GLU A 208 15.68 -11.41 16.36
N GLU A 209 15.47 -11.81 15.10
CA GLU A 209 16.25 -11.33 13.96
C GLU A 209 15.79 -9.95 13.44
N LYS A 210 14.65 -9.45 13.93
CA LYS A 210 14.05 -8.15 13.54
C LYS A 210 13.90 -8.00 12.02
N ARG A 211 13.58 -9.09 11.33
CA ARG A 211 13.34 -9.09 9.88
C ARG A 211 12.11 -9.90 9.51
N THR A 212 11.50 -9.52 8.40
CA THR A 212 10.40 -10.27 7.81
C THR A 212 10.89 -11.62 7.31
N ILE A 213 10.18 -12.69 7.67
CA ILE A 213 10.41 -14.05 7.20
C ILE A 213 9.30 -14.41 6.21
N GLN A 214 9.69 -14.94 5.05
CA GLN A 214 8.77 -15.39 4.01
C GLN A 214 9.01 -16.87 3.75
N VAL A 215 7.94 -17.65 3.77
CA VAL A 215 7.97 -19.07 3.45
C VAL A 215 7.06 -19.29 2.26
N ASP A 216 7.68 -19.60 1.13
CA ASP A 216 7.00 -20.04 -0.08
C ASP A 216 6.91 -21.57 -0.11
N ASN A 217 5.85 -22.11 -0.70
CA ASN A 217 5.57 -23.55 -0.78
C ASN A 217 5.57 -24.23 0.59
N VAL A 218 4.70 -23.75 1.47
CA VAL A 218 4.59 -24.26 2.85
C VAL A 218 4.31 -25.78 2.83
N PRO A 219 5.09 -26.58 3.58
CA PRO A 219 4.90 -28.03 3.62
C PRO A 219 3.52 -28.43 4.18
N PRO A 220 2.91 -29.53 3.67
CA PRO A 220 1.71 -30.09 4.25
C PRO A 220 1.89 -30.43 5.73
N GLY A 221 0.91 -30.09 6.57
CA GLY A 221 0.94 -30.36 8.02
C GLY A 221 1.61 -29.28 8.88
N TYR A 222 2.18 -28.24 8.27
CA TYR A 222 2.76 -27.10 8.98
C TYR A 222 1.68 -26.17 9.58
N LEU A 223 0.71 -25.77 8.76
CA LEU A 223 -0.42 -24.93 9.12
C LEU A 223 -1.64 -25.38 8.32
N LYS A 224 -2.85 -25.19 8.86
CA LYS A 224 -4.10 -25.46 8.15
C LYS A 224 -4.97 -24.21 8.15
N ILE A 225 -5.43 -23.83 6.96
CA ILE A 225 -6.51 -22.86 6.78
C ILE A 225 -7.81 -23.66 6.73
N SER A 226 -8.70 -23.37 7.67
CA SER A 226 -9.97 -24.08 7.82
C SER A 226 -11.15 -23.17 7.52
N SER A 227 -12.17 -23.75 6.89
CA SER A 227 -13.48 -23.15 6.70
C SER A 227 -14.55 -24.09 7.27
N GLY A 228 -15.81 -23.65 7.32
CA GLY A 228 -16.93 -24.53 7.67
C GLY A 228 -17.14 -25.70 6.69
N LEU A 229 -16.49 -25.69 5.53
CA LEU A 229 -16.66 -26.70 4.47
C LEU A 229 -15.46 -27.67 4.35
N GLY A 230 -14.32 -27.35 4.95
CA GLY A 230 -13.09 -28.12 4.80
C GLY A 230 -11.84 -27.34 5.15
N GLU A 231 -10.68 -27.99 5.05
CA GLU A 231 -9.38 -27.46 5.41
C GLU A 231 -8.33 -27.72 4.32
N ALA A 232 -7.38 -26.79 4.16
CA ALA A 232 -6.26 -26.92 3.23
C ALA A 232 -5.00 -26.22 3.78
N PRO A 233 -3.79 -26.71 3.46
CA PRO A 233 -2.56 -26.02 3.85
C PRO A 233 -2.38 -24.72 3.05
N PRO A 234 -1.84 -23.64 3.65
CA PRO A 234 -1.47 -22.45 2.89
C PRO A 234 -0.35 -22.77 1.89
N ALA A 235 -0.24 -21.95 0.85
CA ALA A 235 0.90 -22.01 -0.07
C ALA A 235 2.02 -21.06 0.37
N HIS A 236 1.65 -19.95 1.02
CA HIS A 236 2.58 -18.89 1.42
C HIS A 236 2.29 -18.43 2.85
N VAL A 237 3.35 -18.18 3.61
CA VAL A 237 3.31 -17.56 4.94
C VAL A 237 4.29 -16.39 4.98
N ILE A 238 3.85 -15.27 5.57
CA ILE A 238 4.70 -14.12 5.86
C ILE A 238 4.60 -13.79 7.35
N VAL A 239 5.76 -13.63 7.98
CA VAL A 239 5.89 -13.28 9.40
C VAL A 239 6.67 -11.98 9.47
N LEU A 240 6.03 -10.92 9.95
CA LEU A 240 6.60 -9.57 9.98
C LEU A 240 6.73 -9.06 11.42
N PRO A 241 7.91 -8.58 11.85
CA PRO A 241 8.06 -7.95 13.15
C PRO A 241 7.50 -6.53 13.13
N VAL A 242 6.85 -6.14 14.22
CA VAL A 242 6.37 -4.78 14.48
C VAL A 242 7.41 -4.10 15.38
N LEU A 243 8.15 -3.14 14.82
CA LEU A 243 9.32 -2.53 15.46
C LEU A 243 9.10 -1.04 15.75
N PHE A 244 9.43 -0.60 16.96
CA PHE A 244 9.47 0.81 17.32
C PHE A 244 10.85 1.15 17.91
N GLU A 245 11.57 2.10 17.31
CA GLU A 245 12.93 2.48 17.72
C GLU A 245 13.87 1.26 17.92
N GLY A 246 13.74 0.25 17.07
CA GLY A 246 14.54 -0.98 17.12
C GLY A 246 14.13 -1.98 18.22
N LYS A 247 13.10 -1.68 19.03
CA LYS A 247 12.47 -2.62 19.97
C LYS A 247 11.33 -3.36 19.28
N VAL A 248 11.17 -4.65 19.60
CA VAL A 248 10.05 -5.46 19.13
C VAL A 248 8.84 -5.19 20.00
N LEU A 249 7.76 -4.67 19.39
CA LEU A 249 6.47 -4.51 20.07
C LEU A 249 5.50 -5.65 19.77
N GLY A 250 5.75 -6.38 18.68
CA GLY A 250 4.94 -7.53 18.31
C GLY A 250 5.39 -8.18 17.02
N VAL A 251 4.63 -9.18 16.57
CA VAL A 251 4.84 -9.92 15.32
C VAL A 251 3.48 -10.22 14.70
N ILE A 252 3.34 -9.98 13.41
CA ILE A 252 2.16 -10.37 12.63
C ILE A 252 2.53 -11.54 11.73
N GLU A 253 1.74 -12.60 11.80
CA GLU A 253 1.82 -13.75 10.89
C GLU A 253 0.57 -13.77 10.00
N LEU A 254 0.77 -13.98 8.70
CA LEU A 254 -0.29 -14.08 7.71
C LEU A 254 -0.05 -15.29 6.82
N ALA A 255 -1.12 -16.04 6.51
CA ALA A 255 -1.07 -17.18 5.63
C ALA A 255 -2.08 -17.07 4.49
N SER A 256 -1.63 -17.43 3.29
CA SER A 256 -2.38 -17.26 2.04
C SER A 256 -2.23 -18.48 1.13
N PHE A 257 -3.27 -18.77 0.35
CA PHE A 257 -3.19 -19.71 -0.78
C PHE A 257 -2.51 -19.10 -2.03
N GLN A 258 -2.46 -17.77 -2.12
CA GLN A 258 -1.89 -17.04 -3.25
C GLN A 258 -0.59 -16.32 -2.82
N PRO A 259 0.37 -16.14 -3.73
CA PRO A 259 1.59 -15.41 -3.42
C PRO A 259 1.29 -13.94 -3.09
N PHE A 260 1.94 -13.40 -2.06
CA PHE A 260 1.88 -11.98 -1.76
C PHE A 260 2.59 -11.17 -2.84
N THR A 261 1.90 -10.19 -3.43
CA THR A 261 2.49 -9.30 -4.45
C THR A 261 3.53 -8.37 -3.84
N HIS A 262 4.41 -7.78 -4.65
CA HIS A 262 5.40 -6.80 -4.17
C HIS A 262 4.71 -5.64 -3.44
N ILE A 263 3.62 -5.11 -4.00
CA ILE A 263 2.87 -3.99 -3.44
C ILE A 263 2.25 -4.38 -2.08
N GLN A 264 1.73 -5.60 -1.94
CA GLN A 264 1.22 -6.10 -0.66
C GLN A 264 2.33 -6.22 0.38
N ARG A 265 3.54 -6.62 0.00
CA ARG A 265 4.70 -6.69 0.91
C ARG A 265 5.14 -5.29 1.35
N ASP A 266 5.20 -4.33 0.43
CA ASP A 266 5.50 -2.92 0.76
C ASP A 266 4.45 -2.33 1.70
N PHE A 267 3.17 -2.63 1.43
CA PHE A 267 2.05 -2.26 2.28
C PHE A 267 2.19 -2.84 3.69
N LEU A 268 2.50 -4.14 3.81
CA LEU A 268 2.68 -4.79 5.10
C LEU A 268 3.83 -4.16 5.91
N ASN A 269 4.96 -3.87 5.26
CA ASN A 269 6.10 -3.24 5.92
C ASN A 269 5.76 -1.82 6.42
N GLN A 270 5.15 -0.98 5.58
CA GLN A 270 4.75 0.37 5.98
C GLN A 270 3.65 0.36 7.05
N LEU A 271 2.72 -0.60 6.94
CA LEU A 271 1.68 -0.77 7.94
C LEU A 271 2.27 -1.21 9.29
N ALA A 272 3.28 -2.09 9.31
CA ALA A 272 3.96 -2.50 10.52
C ALA A 272 4.56 -1.32 11.29
N GLU A 273 5.16 -0.36 10.59
CA GLU A 273 5.70 0.87 11.20
C GLU A 273 4.60 1.74 11.82
N MET A 274 3.46 1.88 11.13
CA MET A 274 2.30 2.62 11.67
C MET A 274 1.70 1.91 12.88
N ILE A 275 1.54 0.58 12.81
CA ILE A 275 1.06 -0.24 13.93
C ILE A 275 2.00 -0.08 15.12
N ALA A 276 3.31 -0.12 14.91
CA ALA A 276 4.29 0.04 15.98
C ALA A 276 4.13 1.38 16.70
N THR A 277 3.96 2.47 15.94
CA THR A 277 3.75 3.81 16.51
C THR A 277 2.44 3.88 17.31
N SER A 278 1.35 3.33 16.76
CA SER A 278 0.05 3.29 17.45
C SER A 278 0.09 2.44 18.71
N VAL A 279 0.62 1.22 18.64
CA VAL A 279 0.78 0.32 19.80
C VAL A 279 1.63 0.97 20.89
N ASN A 280 2.76 1.59 20.53
CA ASN A 280 3.60 2.30 21.50
C ASN A 280 2.84 3.45 22.17
N THR A 281 2.13 4.26 21.39
CA THR A 281 1.36 5.40 21.90
C THR A 281 0.27 4.95 22.87
N ILE A 282 -0.45 3.88 22.53
CA ILE A 282 -1.48 3.30 23.40
C ILE A 282 -0.82 2.79 24.68
N SER A 283 0.25 1.99 24.58
CA SER A 283 0.93 1.43 25.75
C SER A 283 1.46 2.51 26.70
N VAL A 284 2.08 3.57 26.18
CA VAL A 284 2.58 4.70 26.97
C VAL A 284 1.44 5.47 27.64
N ASN A 285 0.35 5.72 26.93
CA ASN A 285 -0.81 6.42 27.49
C ASN A 285 -1.45 5.61 28.63
N THR A 286 -1.70 4.31 28.42
CA THR A 286 -2.27 3.42 29.44
C THR A 286 -1.36 3.35 30.67
N LYS A 287 -0.04 3.28 30.49
CA LYS A 287 0.92 3.30 31.60
C LYS A 287 0.89 4.63 32.36
N THR A 288 0.77 5.74 31.65
CA THR A 288 0.70 7.08 32.25
C THR A 288 -0.59 7.25 33.07
N GLU A 289 -1.73 6.78 32.57
CA GLU A 289 -3.01 6.79 33.31
C GLU A 289 -2.91 5.95 34.59
N LYS A 290 -2.36 4.73 34.52
CA LYS A 290 -2.16 3.87 35.71
C LYS A 290 -1.22 4.49 36.75
N LEU A 291 -0.13 5.12 36.31
CA LEU A 291 0.79 5.83 37.21
C LEU A 291 0.15 7.06 37.86
N LEU A 292 -0.72 7.76 37.12
CA LEU A 292 -1.47 8.90 37.65
C LEU A 292 -2.45 8.45 38.74
N GLU A 293 -3.19 7.37 38.52
CA GLU A 293 -4.07 6.76 39.52
C GLU A 293 -3.30 6.37 40.79
N GLN A 294 -2.17 5.66 40.64
CA GLN A 294 -1.31 5.30 41.77
C GLN A 294 -0.76 6.53 42.51
N SER A 295 -0.40 7.59 41.79
CA SER A 295 0.07 8.84 42.41
C SER A 295 -1.06 9.55 43.18
N GLN A 296 -2.29 9.51 42.68
CA GLN A 296 -3.45 10.09 43.35
C GLN A 296 -3.78 9.32 44.63
N GLU A 297 -3.84 7.98 44.55
CA GLU A 297 -4.06 7.11 45.72
C GLU A 297 -2.98 7.29 46.78
N LEU A 298 -1.71 7.34 46.38
CA LEU A 298 -0.60 7.54 47.32
C LEU A 298 -0.69 8.92 47.99
N THR A 299 -1.10 9.96 47.26
CA THR A 299 -1.29 11.30 47.81
C THR A 299 -2.43 11.32 48.84
N GLU A 300 -3.52 10.60 48.58
CA GLU A 300 -4.63 10.45 49.51
C GLU A 300 -4.21 9.70 50.78
N GLN A 301 -3.50 8.57 50.64
CA GLN A 301 -2.96 7.81 51.77
C GLN A 301 -1.98 8.64 52.62
N LEU A 302 -1.12 9.44 51.99
CA LEU A 302 -0.20 10.33 52.70
C LEU A 302 -0.94 11.42 53.46
N ARG A 303 -2.02 11.97 52.89
CA ARG A 303 -2.86 12.97 53.55
C ARG A 303 -3.54 12.38 54.78
N ASP A 304 -4.10 11.17 54.67
CA ASP A 304 -4.72 10.48 55.79
C ASP A 304 -3.73 10.15 56.90
N ARG A 305 -2.55 9.61 56.55
CA ARG A 305 -1.47 9.36 57.53
C ARG A 305 -0.99 10.65 58.19
N SER A 306 -0.85 11.74 57.43
CA SER A 306 -0.46 13.03 57.98
C SER A 306 -1.51 13.54 58.97
N GLN A 307 -2.79 13.40 58.66
CA GLN A 307 -3.89 13.79 59.56
C GLN A 307 -3.91 12.93 60.83
N GLU A 308 -3.67 11.63 60.71
CA GLU A 308 -3.57 10.71 61.86
C GLU A 308 -2.38 11.07 62.76
N LEU A 309 -1.21 11.35 62.17
CA LEU A 309 -0.02 11.78 62.91
C LEU A 309 -0.24 13.11 63.63
N GLU A 310 -0.87 14.08 62.98
CA GLU A 310 -1.21 15.38 63.59
C GLU A 310 -2.18 15.20 64.78
N ASN A 311 -3.17 14.32 64.63
CA ASN A 311 -4.11 14.01 65.70
C ASN A 311 -3.42 13.29 66.88
N ARG A 312 -2.52 12.34 66.60
CA ARG A 312 -1.69 11.69 67.64
C ARG A 312 -0.78 12.68 68.34
N GLN A 313 -0.16 13.59 67.60
CA GLN A 313 0.69 14.63 68.18
C GLN A 313 -0.11 15.56 69.10
N LYS A 314 -1.30 16.00 68.69
CA LYS A 314 -2.22 16.79 69.53
C LYS A 314 -2.64 16.04 70.79
N ALA A 315 -2.99 14.75 70.66
CA ALA A 315 -3.38 13.91 71.80
C ALA A 315 -2.22 13.71 72.80
N LEU A 316 -0.99 13.50 72.30
CA LEU A 316 0.20 13.39 73.14
C LEU A 316 0.53 14.71 73.84
N GLN A 317 0.41 15.85 73.15
CA GLN A 317 0.59 17.17 73.77
C GLN A 317 -0.42 17.42 74.89
N ALA A 318 -1.70 17.08 74.67
CA ALA A 318 -2.73 17.19 75.69
C ALA A 318 -2.44 16.27 76.90
N SER A 319 -2.06 15.02 76.64
CA SER A 319 -1.70 14.07 77.71
C SER A 319 -0.47 14.51 78.50
N ASN A 320 0.55 15.09 77.85
CA ASN A 320 1.72 15.62 78.54
C ASN A 320 1.38 16.84 79.39
N ALA A 321 0.53 17.75 78.88
CA ALA A 321 0.07 18.91 79.65
C ALA A 321 -0.72 18.51 80.90
N GLU A 322 -1.63 17.51 80.80
CA GLU A 322 -2.34 16.97 81.97
C GLU A 322 -1.38 16.32 83.00
N LEU A 323 -0.33 15.66 82.52
CA LEU A 323 0.67 15.05 83.40
C LEU A 323 1.52 16.12 84.11
N GLU A 324 1.88 17.21 83.43
CA GLU A 324 2.56 18.36 84.05
C GLU A 324 1.68 19.02 85.11
N GLU A 325 0.39 19.27 84.81
CA GLU A 325 -0.55 19.84 85.78
C GLU A 325 -0.74 18.94 87.01
N LYS A 326 -0.83 17.61 86.82
CA LYS A 326 -0.88 16.65 87.94
C LYS A 326 0.42 16.61 88.73
N ALA A 327 1.56 16.72 88.08
CA ALA A 327 2.86 16.75 88.75
C ALA A 327 3.02 18.03 89.58
N GLU A 328 2.54 19.18 89.11
CA GLU A 328 2.50 20.43 89.88
C GLU A 328 1.53 20.37 91.06
N LEU A 329 0.39 19.69 90.93
CA LEU A 329 -0.58 19.51 92.03
C LEU A 329 -0.13 18.54 93.13
N LEU A 330 0.86 17.67 92.83
CA LEU A 330 1.40 16.67 93.74
C LEU A 330 2.74 17.08 94.40
N ALA A 331 3.28 18.25 94.02
CA ALA A 331 4.49 18.86 94.58
C ALA A 331 4.17 19.89 95.66
#